data_AF-A0A7Y2AQ37-F1
#
_entry.id   AF-A0A7Y2AQ37-F1
#
_cell.length_a   1.000
_cell.length_b   1.000
_cell.length_c   1.000
_cell.angle_alpha   90.00
_cell.angle_beta   90.00
_cell.angle_gamma   90.00
#
_symmetry.space_group_name_H-M   'P 1'
#
loop_
_entity.id
_entity.type
_entity.pdbx_description
1 polymer ?
#
loop_
_entity_poly.entity_id
_entity_poly.type
_entity_poly.pdbx_seq_one_letter_code
_entity_poly.pdbx_strand_id
1 'polypeptide(L)'
;MNWRIGLWIMVVALSSQGDATQAQSPSLMDQLTQRGVTIPEKHVVLVPPPTLADHLTAEQRRQKLSALAGGATWKQFSRDSVVAPVAIDLDYIKDDDGARIGHSIHVAFVVHTPIETFADEDLMEQIFGDRDKSDENKTAESQKLSDDQLGALGIEPVESTSFTRTRFTLLKKVLVNGVLQTETAATNDTKSVAVYLDPRFSDDNWWMRVSNDQAAPASKKNRYVGAGGYVVIARLTELDGASLVEARFILHEPQSWFSGSNLLRSKLPLMIQESARKFRRKLK
;
A
#
# COMPACT_ATOMS: atom_id res chain seq x y z
N MET A 1 -12.84 -16.74 -12.96
CA MET A 1 -12.91 -16.38 -11.52
C MET A 1 -11.97 -15.20 -11.31
N ASN A 2 -12.49 -13.96 -11.34
CA ASN A 2 -11.65 -12.75 -11.40
C ASN A 2 -10.91 -12.51 -10.06
N TRP A 3 -9.60 -12.73 -10.06
CA TRP A 3 -8.68 -12.57 -8.93
C TRP A 3 -7.97 -11.21 -9.02
N ARG A 4 -8.65 -10.14 -8.55
CA ARG A 4 -8.15 -8.75 -8.59
C ARG A 4 -7.83 -8.12 -7.24
N ILE A 5 -7.90 -8.84 -6.10
CA ILE A 5 -7.80 -8.23 -4.75
C ILE A 5 -6.33 -7.92 -4.29
N GLY A 6 -5.29 -8.42 -4.97
CA GLY A 6 -3.92 -8.50 -4.42
C GLY A 6 -3.16 -7.19 -4.28
N LEU A 7 -3.71 -6.15 -4.90
CA LEU A 7 -3.10 -4.85 -5.08
C LEU A 7 -3.94 -3.74 -4.42
N TRP A 8 -5.10 -4.06 -3.83
CA TRP A 8 -6.03 -3.04 -3.29
C TRP A 8 -5.62 -2.44 -1.95
N ILE A 9 -4.80 -3.13 -1.15
CA ILE A 9 -4.16 -2.53 0.04
C ILE A 9 -3.27 -1.33 -0.35
N MET A 10 -2.99 -1.22 -1.65
CA MET A 10 -2.07 -0.28 -2.26
C MET A 10 -2.79 0.84 -3.03
N VAL A 11 -4.11 0.79 -3.22
CA VAL A 11 -4.81 1.72 -4.12
C VAL A 11 -5.12 3.04 -3.43
N VAL A 12 -4.46 4.11 -3.91
CA VAL A 12 -5.01 5.43 -4.24
C VAL A 12 -3.86 6.44 -4.43
N ALA A 13 -3.82 7.10 -5.58
CA ALA A 13 -3.69 8.57 -5.73
C ALA A 13 -3.54 8.93 -7.20
N LEU A 14 -4.18 10.04 -7.58
CA LEU A 14 -4.00 10.68 -8.88
C LEU A 14 -3.64 12.15 -8.64
N SER A 15 -2.62 12.58 -9.37
CA SER A 15 -2.10 13.93 -9.59
C SER A 15 -1.63 14.72 -8.37
N SER A 16 -0.34 14.63 -8.07
CA SER A 16 0.43 15.70 -7.42
C SER A 16 1.70 15.91 -8.24
N GLN A 17 1.72 16.94 -9.08
CA GLN A 17 2.99 17.49 -9.58
C GLN A 17 3.41 18.51 -8.55
N GLY A 18 4.61 18.36 -7.97
CA GLY A 18 5.17 19.38 -7.11
C GLY A 18 6.68 19.38 -7.07
N ASP A 19 7.25 20.51 -7.47
CA ASP A 19 8.66 20.83 -7.26
C ASP A 19 8.88 21.07 -5.77
N ALA A 20 9.75 20.26 -5.18
CA ALA A 20 10.11 20.39 -3.78
C ALA A 20 10.86 21.71 -3.55
N THR A 21 10.28 22.63 -2.77
CA THR A 21 10.94 23.38 -1.66
C THR A 21 9.94 24.37 -1.05
N GLN A 22 9.28 24.04 0.08
CA GLN A 22 8.89 25.02 1.11
C GLN A 22 8.41 24.36 2.41
N ALA A 23 8.63 25.07 3.53
CA ALA A 23 8.61 24.61 4.92
C ALA A 23 7.46 23.65 5.26
N GLN A 24 7.86 22.43 5.63
CA GLN A 24 7.04 21.22 5.50
C GLN A 24 6.29 20.91 6.80
N SER A 25 4.97 20.74 6.68
CA SER A 25 4.27 19.78 7.56
C SER A 25 5.06 18.46 7.53
N PRO A 26 5.20 17.73 8.66
CA PRO A 26 5.97 16.49 8.67
C PRO A 26 5.49 15.57 7.55
N SER A 27 6.43 15.03 6.77
CA SER A 27 6.13 14.20 5.61
C SER A 27 5.22 13.04 6.02
N LEU A 28 4.38 12.56 5.09
CA LEU A 28 3.53 11.40 5.37
C LEU A 28 4.38 10.16 5.66
N MET A 29 5.56 10.06 5.06
CA MET A 29 6.54 9.03 5.40
C MET A 29 6.99 9.11 6.87
N ASP A 30 7.31 10.30 7.38
CA ASP A 30 7.65 10.49 8.80
C ASP A 30 6.45 10.21 9.70
N GLN A 31 5.24 10.60 9.29
CA GLN A 31 4.02 10.25 10.01
C GLN A 31 3.89 8.73 10.15
N LEU A 32 4.12 7.95 9.09
CA LEU A 32 4.00 6.49 9.13
C LEU A 32 5.11 5.82 9.95
N THR A 33 6.35 6.30 9.82
CA THR A 33 7.52 5.63 10.41
C THR A 33 7.85 6.06 11.83
N GLN A 34 7.50 7.30 12.21
CA GLN A 34 7.82 7.85 13.54
C GLN A 34 6.58 7.97 14.43
N ARG A 35 5.41 8.25 13.86
CA ARG A 35 4.15 8.44 14.60
C ARG A 35 3.16 7.30 14.42
N GLY A 36 3.31 6.50 13.38
CA GLY A 36 2.55 5.28 13.14
C GLY A 36 1.11 5.48 12.65
N VAL A 37 0.45 4.34 12.52
CA VAL A 37 -0.95 4.20 12.15
C VAL A 37 -1.78 3.94 13.39
N THR A 38 -2.86 4.71 13.56
CA THR A 38 -3.79 4.54 14.69
C THR A 38 -4.80 3.44 14.40
N ILE A 39 -4.78 2.39 15.19
CA ILE A 39 -5.74 1.28 15.21
C ILE A 39 -6.74 1.54 16.36
N PRO A 40 -7.99 0.99 16.34
CA PRO A 40 -8.91 1.15 17.46
C PRO A 40 -8.29 0.79 18.81
N GLU A 41 -8.87 1.33 19.88
CA GLU A 41 -8.38 1.17 21.26
C GLU A 41 -7.01 1.85 21.50
N LYS A 42 -6.66 2.80 20.62
CA LYS A 42 -5.49 3.71 20.70
C LYS A 42 -4.14 3.02 20.54
N HIS A 43 -4.09 1.84 19.94
CA HIS A 43 -2.83 1.25 19.52
C HIS A 43 -2.24 2.06 18.35
N VAL A 44 -1.01 2.52 18.55
CA VAL A 44 -0.21 3.16 17.51
C VAL A 44 0.81 2.13 17.02
N VAL A 45 0.76 1.82 15.73
CA VAL A 45 1.68 0.86 15.12
C VAL A 45 2.55 1.57 14.11
N LEU A 46 3.86 1.57 14.36
CA LEU A 46 4.84 2.15 13.44
C LEU A 46 4.96 1.28 12.19
N VAL A 47 4.96 1.92 11.03
CA VAL A 47 5.41 1.27 9.80
C VAL A 47 6.93 1.23 9.84
N PRO A 48 7.59 0.06 9.73
CA PRO A 48 9.05 0.03 9.70
C PRO A 48 9.59 0.89 8.53
N PRO A 49 10.79 1.48 8.64
CA PRO A 49 11.36 2.29 7.56
C PRO A 49 11.79 1.42 6.37
N PRO A 50 12.04 2.02 5.18
CA PRO A 50 12.53 1.32 4.01
C PRO A 50 13.81 0.52 4.29
N THR A 51 13.91 -0.65 3.69
CA THR A 51 15.03 -1.57 3.93
C THR A 51 16.36 -0.99 3.44
N LEU A 52 16.32 -0.23 2.33
CA LEU A 52 17.47 0.45 1.75
C LEU A 52 17.42 1.95 2.05
N ALA A 53 17.80 2.33 3.27
CA ALA A 53 17.94 3.74 3.63
C ALA A 53 19.20 4.37 2.99
N ASP A 54 19.14 5.67 2.71
CA ASP A 54 20.18 6.41 1.98
C ASP A 54 21.55 6.43 2.69
N HIS A 55 21.56 6.31 4.02
CA HIS A 55 22.78 6.35 4.83
C HIS A 55 23.51 4.99 4.93
N LEU A 56 22.99 3.92 4.31
CA LEU A 56 23.59 2.60 4.40
C LEU A 56 24.84 2.48 3.53
N THR A 57 25.91 1.93 4.11
CA THR A 57 27.10 1.53 3.35
C THR A 57 26.81 0.37 2.39
N ALA A 58 27.64 0.18 1.37
CA ALA A 58 27.48 -0.92 0.41
C ALA A 58 27.45 -2.31 1.06
N GLU A 59 28.22 -2.53 2.13
CA GLU A 59 28.20 -3.79 2.87
C GLU A 59 26.87 -4.00 3.63
N GLN A 60 26.40 -2.97 4.33
CA GLN A 60 25.11 -3.00 5.02
C GLN A 60 23.95 -3.23 4.05
N ARG A 61 23.98 -2.58 2.87
CA ARG A 61 22.99 -2.80 1.82
C ARG A 61 22.96 -4.26 1.36
N ARG A 62 24.12 -4.86 1.05
CA ARG A 62 24.19 -6.29 0.69
C ARG A 62 23.66 -7.20 1.80
N GLN A 63 23.97 -6.90 3.06
CA GLN A 63 23.45 -7.67 4.20
C GLN A 63 21.92 -7.59 4.27
N LYS A 64 21.34 -6.39 4.13
CA LYS A 64 19.89 -6.17 4.11
C LYS A 64 19.23 -6.88 2.93
N LEU A 65 19.79 -6.77 1.73
CA LEU A 65 19.31 -7.47 0.52
C LEU A 65 19.36 -8.99 0.67
N SER A 66 20.43 -9.53 1.27
CA SER A 66 20.53 -10.95 1.56
C SER A 66 19.48 -11.41 2.57
N ALA A 67 19.17 -10.59 3.58
CA ALA A 67 18.11 -10.89 4.54
C ALA A 67 16.72 -10.85 3.88
N LEU A 68 16.46 -9.90 2.98
CA LEU A 68 15.21 -9.83 2.19
C LEU A 68 14.98 -11.06 1.32
N ALA A 69 16.04 -11.66 0.78
CA ALA A 69 15.92 -12.88 -0.02
C ALA A 69 15.40 -14.08 0.79
N GLY A 70 15.45 -14.02 2.12
CA GLY A 70 14.92 -15.02 3.03
C GLY A 70 15.52 -16.41 2.76
N GLY A 71 14.66 -17.38 2.43
CA GLY A 71 15.08 -18.75 2.10
C GLY A 71 15.71 -18.91 0.72
N ALA A 72 15.70 -17.88 -0.14
CA ALA A 72 16.32 -17.90 -1.46
C ALA A 72 17.73 -17.26 -1.41
N THR A 73 18.60 -17.68 -2.33
CA THR A 73 19.87 -16.95 -2.54
C THR A 73 19.60 -15.59 -3.20
N TRP A 74 20.46 -14.59 -2.97
CA TRP A 74 20.34 -13.29 -3.66
C TRP A 74 20.22 -13.44 -5.18
N LYS A 75 21.05 -14.30 -5.78
CA LYS A 75 21.01 -14.60 -7.23
C LYS A 75 19.66 -15.13 -7.70
N GLN A 76 18.98 -15.97 -6.90
CA GLN A 76 17.65 -16.47 -7.23
C GLN A 76 16.59 -15.38 -7.06
N PHE A 77 16.67 -14.60 -5.99
CA PHE A 77 15.75 -13.51 -5.68
C PHE A 77 15.81 -12.39 -6.73
N SER A 78 17.01 -12.03 -7.19
CA SER A 78 17.28 -10.91 -8.09
C SER A 78 17.30 -11.28 -9.57
N ARG A 79 16.98 -12.53 -9.96
CA ARG A 79 17.04 -12.96 -11.37
C ARG A 79 16.05 -12.16 -12.23
N ASP A 80 16.41 -11.86 -13.48
CA ASP A 80 15.46 -11.33 -14.46
C ASP A 80 14.47 -12.43 -14.85
N SER A 81 13.36 -12.47 -14.13
CA SER A 81 12.27 -13.38 -14.42
C SER A 81 10.97 -12.85 -13.85
N VAL A 82 9.90 -12.96 -14.62
CA VAL A 82 8.55 -12.66 -14.15
C VAL A 82 8.19 -13.52 -12.93
N VAL A 83 8.71 -14.75 -12.85
CA VAL A 83 8.53 -15.69 -11.74
C VAL A 83 9.71 -15.70 -10.76
N ALA A 84 10.53 -14.63 -10.72
CA ALA A 84 11.48 -14.46 -9.62
C ALA A 84 10.75 -14.43 -8.26
N PRO A 85 11.40 -14.88 -7.17
CA PRO A 85 10.81 -14.82 -5.84
C PRO A 85 10.29 -13.42 -5.47
N VAL A 86 9.34 -13.41 -4.53
CA VAL A 86 8.79 -12.21 -3.89
C VAL A 86 8.86 -12.49 -2.39
N ALA A 87 9.54 -11.63 -1.64
CA ALA A 87 9.54 -11.68 -0.19
C ALA A 87 8.18 -11.16 0.28
N ILE A 88 7.50 -11.94 1.12
CA ILE A 88 6.18 -11.61 1.65
C ILE A 88 6.18 -12.03 3.11
N ASP A 89 6.22 -11.04 4.00
CA ASP A 89 6.04 -11.22 5.43
C ASP A 89 4.66 -10.68 5.82
N LEU A 90 3.92 -11.48 6.56
CA LEU A 90 2.58 -11.12 7.03
C LEU A 90 2.44 -11.49 8.50
N ASP A 91 2.70 -10.49 9.33
CA ASP A 91 2.63 -10.59 10.77
C ASP A 91 1.27 -10.14 11.29
N TYR A 92 0.90 -10.64 12.46
CA TYR A 92 -0.28 -10.17 13.17
C TYR A 92 0.09 -8.98 14.03
N ILE A 93 -0.79 -8.00 14.04
CA ILE A 93 -0.86 -7.00 15.08
C ILE A 93 -1.80 -7.55 16.14
N LYS A 94 -1.34 -7.52 17.39
CA LYS A 94 -2.09 -7.98 18.55
C LYS A 94 -2.36 -6.82 19.50
N ASP A 95 -3.50 -6.86 20.18
CA ASP A 95 -3.78 -6.02 21.33
C ASP A 95 -3.02 -6.51 22.58
N ASP A 96 -3.24 -5.82 23.70
CA ASP A 96 -2.59 -6.12 24.99
C ASP A 96 -3.00 -7.50 25.55
N ASP A 97 -4.19 -7.99 25.18
CA ASP A 97 -4.70 -9.33 25.54
C ASP A 97 -4.18 -10.43 24.59
N GLY A 98 -3.39 -10.06 23.58
CA GLY A 98 -2.82 -10.96 22.59
C GLY A 98 -3.78 -11.40 21.48
N ALA A 99 -4.99 -10.83 21.42
CA ALA A 99 -5.94 -11.08 20.36
C ALA A 99 -5.54 -10.31 19.08
N ARG A 100 -5.84 -10.92 17.93
CA ARG A 100 -5.48 -10.36 16.63
C ARG A 100 -6.40 -9.18 16.30
N ILE A 101 -5.80 -8.02 16.07
CA ILE A 101 -6.49 -6.80 15.64
C ILE A 101 -6.12 -6.36 14.23
N GLY A 102 -5.04 -6.90 13.65
CA GLY A 102 -4.67 -6.51 12.29
C GLY A 102 -3.45 -7.22 11.74
N HIS A 103 -2.88 -6.61 10.71
CA HIS A 103 -1.77 -7.13 9.94
C HIS A 103 -0.70 -6.08 9.71
N SER A 104 0.56 -6.50 9.91
CA SER A 104 1.73 -5.84 9.36
C SER A 104 2.17 -6.62 8.13
N ILE A 105 2.21 -5.95 6.98
CA ILE A 105 2.48 -6.54 5.67
C ILE A 105 3.79 -5.95 5.17
N HIS A 106 4.73 -6.81 4.77
CA HIS A 106 5.95 -6.41 4.10
C HIS A 106 6.12 -7.23 2.82
N VAL A 107 6.34 -6.52 1.72
CA VAL A 107 6.53 -7.10 0.39
C VAL A 107 7.78 -6.52 -0.21
N ALA A 108 8.66 -7.37 -0.76
CA ALA A 108 9.82 -6.90 -1.50
C ALA A 108 10.13 -7.80 -2.69
N PHE A 109 10.48 -7.20 -3.84
CA PHE A 109 10.90 -7.94 -5.02
C PHE A 109 11.72 -7.08 -5.98
N VAL A 110 12.59 -7.73 -6.76
CA VAL A 110 13.43 -7.06 -7.77
C VAL A 110 12.70 -6.96 -9.12
N VAL A 111 12.89 -5.83 -9.79
CA VAL A 111 12.56 -5.60 -11.20
C VAL A 111 13.80 -5.14 -11.96
N HIS A 112 13.95 -5.59 -13.21
CA HIS A 112 15.07 -5.24 -14.08
C HIS A 112 14.71 -4.02 -14.92
N THR A 113 14.49 -2.92 -14.20
CA THR A 113 14.12 -1.64 -14.81
C THR A 113 14.78 -0.52 -13.99
N PRO A 114 15.50 0.42 -14.62
CA PRO A 114 16.10 1.56 -13.93
C PRO A 114 15.03 2.41 -13.23
N ILE A 115 15.39 3.06 -12.12
CA ILE A 115 14.43 3.85 -11.34
C ILE A 115 13.85 5.04 -12.14
N GLU A 116 14.61 5.53 -13.12
CA GLU A 116 14.28 6.67 -13.97
C GLU A 116 13.10 6.39 -14.91
N THR A 117 12.84 5.12 -15.23
CA THR A 117 11.72 4.76 -16.11
C THR A 117 10.37 4.85 -15.41
N PHE A 118 10.36 4.90 -14.08
CA PHE A 118 9.13 5.05 -13.31
C PHE A 118 8.79 6.53 -13.24
N ALA A 119 8.04 7.07 -14.20
CA ALA A 119 7.41 8.39 -14.00
C ALA A 119 6.40 8.30 -12.84
N ASP A 120 6.15 9.39 -12.12
CA ASP A 120 5.32 9.32 -10.91
C ASP A 120 3.87 8.93 -11.25
N GLU A 121 3.31 9.46 -12.34
CA GLU A 121 1.98 9.07 -12.84
C GLU A 121 1.95 7.61 -13.34
N ASP A 122 3.02 7.17 -14.02
CA ASP A 122 3.13 5.80 -14.54
C ASP A 122 3.36 4.77 -13.43
N LEU A 123 4.12 5.12 -12.39
CA LEU A 123 4.31 4.28 -11.21
C LEU A 123 2.95 4.06 -10.54
N MET A 124 2.17 5.13 -10.39
CA MET A 124 0.84 5.01 -9.80
C MET A 124 -0.11 4.20 -10.69
N GLU A 125 -0.10 4.40 -12.01
CA GLU A 125 -0.94 3.63 -12.92
C GLU A 125 -0.50 2.16 -13.04
N GLN A 126 0.80 1.89 -13.05
CA GLN A 126 1.33 0.54 -13.21
C GLN A 126 1.16 -0.29 -11.93
N ILE A 127 1.31 0.34 -10.76
CA ILE A 127 1.11 -0.30 -9.45
C ILE A 127 -0.37 -0.26 -9.02
N PHE A 128 -1.20 0.69 -9.46
CA PHE A 128 -2.56 0.86 -8.92
C PHE A 128 -3.67 1.03 -9.99
N GLY A 129 -3.34 1.23 -11.25
CA GLY A 129 -4.28 1.46 -12.35
C GLY A 129 -4.90 0.18 -12.92
N ASP A 130 -6.22 0.06 -12.75
CA ASP A 130 -7.07 -0.93 -13.42
C ASP A 130 -7.58 -0.31 -14.74
N ARG A 131 -6.77 -0.34 -15.81
CA ARG A 131 -7.15 0.15 -17.15
C ARG A 131 -7.89 -0.88 -18.01
N ASP A 132 -8.53 -1.89 -17.42
CA ASP A 132 -9.50 -2.70 -18.17
C ASP A 132 -10.88 -2.01 -18.13
N LYS A 133 -11.11 -1.12 -19.10
CA LYS A 133 -12.38 -0.39 -19.31
C LYS A 133 -13.58 -1.28 -19.69
N SER A 134 -13.48 -2.61 -19.64
CA SER A 134 -14.47 -3.54 -20.19
C SER A 134 -15.14 -4.49 -19.20
N ASP A 135 -14.85 -4.43 -17.89
CA ASP A 135 -15.53 -5.29 -16.91
C ASP A 135 -16.66 -4.53 -16.19
N GLU A 136 -17.90 -4.97 -16.37
CA GLU A 136 -19.10 -4.56 -15.61
C GLU A 136 -19.01 -4.85 -14.09
N ASN A 137 -17.89 -5.40 -13.62
CA ASN A 137 -17.61 -5.73 -12.22
C ASN A 137 -16.50 -4.82 -11.65
N LYS A 138 -16.74 -3.51 -11.56
CA LYS A 138 -15.83 -2.58 -10.88
C LYS A 138 -15.72 -2.96 -9.41
N THR A 139 -14.61 -3.60 -9.04
CA THR A 139 -14.34 -3.98 -7.64
C THR A 139 -13.93 -2.81 -6.77
N ALA A 140 -13.68 -1.65 -7.38
CA ALA A 140 -13.49 -0.40 -6.68
C ALA A 140 -13.76 0.85 -7.51
N GLU A 141 -13.90 1.95 -6.79
CA GLU A 141 -14.12 3.30 -7.26
C GLU A 141 -13.14 4.21 -6.53
N SER A 142 -12.61 5.20 -7.24
CA SER A 142 -11.73 6.23 -6.67
C SER A 142 -12.09 7.59 -7.22
N GLN A 143 -12.17 8.59 -6.35
CA GLN A 143 -12.45 9.98 -6.68
C GLN A 143 -11.48 10.88 -5.93
N LYS A 144 -10.62 11.60 -6.67
CA LYS A 144 -9.80 12.66 -6.08
C LYS A 144 -10.70 13.76 -5.52
N LEU A 145 -10.42 14.22 -4.31
CA LEU A 145 -11.11 15.36 -3.72
C LEU A 145 -10.60 16.66 -4.36
N SER A 146 -11.51 17.59 -4.65
CA SER A 146 -11.15 18.92 -5.15
C SER A 146 -10.69 19.83 -4.01
N ASP A 147 -9.96 20.89 -4.35
CA ASP A 147 -9.50 21.89 -3.38
C ASP A 147 -10.68 22.53 -2.63
N ASP A 148 -11.82 22.74 -3.30
CA ASP A 148 -13.05 23.23 -2.64
C ASP A 148 -13.56 22.26 -1.57
N GLN A 149 -13.51 20.95 -1.83
CA GLN A 149 -13.91 19.92 -0.87
C GLN A 149 -12.96 19.86 0.33
N LEU A 150 -11.67 20.09 0.10
CA LEU A 150 -10.65 20.18 1.16
C LEU A 150 -10.79 21.45 1.98
N GLY A 151 -11.02 22.60 1.32
CA GLY A 151 -11.24 23.89 1.95
C GLY A 151 -12.47 23.91 2.86
N ALA A 152 -13.55 23.23 2.48
CA ALA A 152 -14.73 23.07 3.33
C ALA A 152 -14.45 22.34 4.66
N LEU A 153 -13.35 21.59 4.75
CA LEU A 153 -12.88 20.89 5.94
C LEU A 153 -11.70 21.59 6.63
N GLY A 154 -11.32 22.79 6.16
CA GLY A 154 -10.16 23.52 6.66
C GLY A 154 -8.82 22.83 6.35
N ILE A 155 -8.77 22.01 5.29
CA ILE A 155 -7.55 21.35 4.83
C ILE A 155 -6.93 22.20 3.74
N GLU A 156 -5.75 22.74 4.00
CA GLU A 156 -4.98 23.45 2.99
C GLU A 156 -4.33 22.44 2.02
N PRO A 157 -4.55 22.59 0.70
CA PRO A 157 -3.89 21.76 -0.29
C PRO A 157 -2.37 21.95 -0.23
N VAL A 158 -1.64 20.84 -0.21
CA VAL A 158 -0.18 20.82 -0.33
C VAL A 158 0.14 20.12 -1.64
N GLU A 159 1.05 20.70 -2.42
CA GLU A 159 1.32 20.27 -3.80
C GLU A 159 1.77 18.80 -3.90
N SER A 160 2.57 18.32 -2.93
CA SER A 160 3.04 16.92 -2.86
C SER A 160 2.01 15.92 -2.32
N THR A 161 0.85 16.40 -1.85
CA THR A 161 -0.17 15.60 -1.20
C THR A 161 -1.47 15.60 -1.99
N SER A 162 -2.11 14.44 -2.10
CA SER A 162 -3.46 14.33 -2.65
C SER A 162 -4.38 13.58 -1.69
N PHE A 163 -5.66 13.91 -1.75
CA PHE A 163 -6.72 13.21 -1.03
C PHE A 163 -7.63 12.55 -2.04
N THR A 164 -7.94 11.28 -1.82
CA THR A 164 -8.81 10.55 -2.73
C THR A 164 -9.70 9.63 -1.93
N ARG A 165 -11.00 9.78 -2.18
CA ARG A 165 -12.01 8.87 -1.67
C ARG A 165 -11.95 7.59 -2.47
N THR A 166 -11.79 6.47 -1.79
CA THR A 166 -11.85 5.13 -2.38
C THR A 166 -12.95 4.30 -1.76
N ARG A 167 -13.53 3.44 -2.60
CA ARG A 167 -14.48 2.43 -2.21
C ARG A 167 -14.10 1.13 -2.90
N PHE A 168 -13.82 0.06 -2.17
CA PHE A 168 -13.41 -1.21 -2.78
C PHE A 168 -13.92 -2.42 -2.00
N THR A 169 -14.04 -3.55 -2.70
CA THR A 169 -14.44 -4.81 -2.06
C THR A 169 -13.25 -5.73 -1.80
N LEU A 170 -12.89 -5.87 -0.54
CA LEU A 170 -11.89 -6.81 -0.04
C LEU A 170 -12.42 -8.24 -0.04
N LEU A 171 -11.77 -9.10 -0.83
CA LEU A 171 -12.03 -10.54 -0.93
C LEU A 171 -13.51 -10.89 -1.22
N LYS A 172 -14.22 -9.98 -1.91
CA LYS A 172 -15.67 -10.08 -2.22
C LYS A 172 -16.56 -10.23 -0.98
N LYS A 173 -16.07 -9.87 0.20
CA LYS A 173 -16.74 -10.10 1.48
C LYS A 173 -16.88 -8.85 2.32
N VAL A 174 -15.99 -7.88 2.15
CA VAL A 174 -16.01 -6.63 2.91
C VAL A 174 -15.88 -5.48 1.95
N LEU A 175 -16.84 -4.56 1.99
CA LEU A 175 -16.77 -3.30 1.28
C LEU A 175 -16.15 -2.27 2.23
N VAL A 176 -15.06 -1.65 1.82
CA VAL A 176 -14.37 -0.59 2.56
C VAL A 176 -14.53 0.71 1.78
N ASN A 177 -14.80 1.79 2.49
CA ASN A 177 -14.84 3.16 1.99
C ASN A 177 -13.96 4.02 2.88
N GLY A 178 -13.18 4.90 2.29
CA GLY A 178 -12.41 5.86 3.06
C GLY A 178 -11.70 6.88 2.21
N VAL A 179 -11.18 7.92 2.86
CA VAL A 179 -10.36 8.93 2.22
C VAL A 179 -8.91 8.69 2.57
N LEU A 180 -8.09 8.42 1.55
CA LEU A 180 -6.66 8.23 1.71
C LEU A 180 -5.96 9.56 1.41
N GLN A 181 -5.14 10.02 2.35
CA GLN A 181 -4.09 10.99 2.11
C GLN A 181 -2.92 10.25 1.47
N THR A 182 -2.37 10.81 0.41
CA THR A 182 -1.23 10.24 -0.30
C THR A 182 -0.17 11.30 -0.52
N GLU A 183 1.08 10.94 -0.32
CA GLU A 183 2.23 11.81 -0.58
C GLU A 183 3.20 11.07 -1.51
N THR A 184 3.66 11.76 -2.55
CA THR A 184 4.69 11.25 -3.45
C THR A 184 5.99 11.99 -3.19
N ALA A 185 7.10 11.26 -3.10
CA ALA A 185 8.43 11.85 -2.97
C ALA A 185 9.45 11.09 -3.80
N ALA A 186 10.36 11.83 -4.43
CA ALA A 186 11.42 11.28 -5.28
C ALA A 186 12.78 11.89 -4.91
N THR A 187 13.81 11.06 -4.97
CA THR A 187 15.22 11.41 -4.90
C THR A 187 15.94 10.77 -6.09
N ASN A 188 17.25 10.94 -6.19
CA ASN A 188 18.05 10.26 -7.23
C ASN A 188 18.08 8.73 -7.08
N ASP A 189 17.83 8.22 -5.87
CA ASP A 189 17.97 6.78 -5.56
C ASP A 189 16.66 6.12 -5.15
N THR A 190 15.63 6.91 -4.85
CA THR A 190 14.33 6.41 -4.39
C THR A 190 13.16 7.16 -5.01
N LYS A 191 12.08 6.44 -5.28
CA LYS A 191 10.75 6.97 -5.60
C LYS A 191 9.77 6.34 -4.63
N SER A 192 8.90 7.13 -4.04
CA SER A 192 8.06 6.66 -2.95
C SER A 192 6.67 7.25 -3.01
N VAL A 193 5.73 6.44 -2.51
CA VAL A 193 4.33 6.79 -2.34
C VAL A 193 3.94 6.36 -0.95
N ALA A 194 3.66 7.31 -0.08
CA ALA A 194 3.10 7.06 1.24
C ALA A 194 1.59 7.24 1.20
N VAL A 195 0.84 6.37 1.86
CA VAL A 195 -0.63 6.41 1.94
C VAL A 195 -1.10 6.26 3.38
N TYR A 196 -2.14 7.00 3.75
CA TYR A 196 -2.71 6.97 5.09
C TYR A 196 -4.22 7.21 5.06
N LEU A 197 -4.98 6.38 5.77
CA LEU A 197 -6.42 6.59 5.95
C LEU A 197 -6.64 7.78 6.89
N ASP A 198 -7.05 8.90 6.31
CA ASP A 198 -7.04 10.17 7.03
C ASP A 198 -8.19 10.22 8.06
N PRO A 199 -7.88 10.35 9.36
CA PRO A 199 -8.87 10.33 10.43
C PRO A 199 -9.81 11.55 10.42
N ARG A 200 -9.46 12.64 9.72
CA ARG A 200 -10.33 13.82 9.55
C ARG A 200 -11.61 13.50 8.77
N PHE A 201 -11.60 12.42 7.99
CA PHE A 201 -12.74 11.93 7.22
C PHE A 201 -13.48 10.78 7.93
N SER A 202 -13.57 10.79 9.26
CA SER A 202 -14.11 9.67 10.05
C SER A 202 -15.53 9.23 9.67
N ASP A 203 -16.35 10.15 9.18
CA ASP A 203 -17.73 9.88 8.77
C ASP A 203 -17.80 9.21 7.39
N ASP A 204 -16.80 9.46 6.55
CA ASP A 204 -16.60 8.80 5.26
C ASP A 204 -15.83 7.48 5.41
N ASN A 205 -15.05 7.30 6.47
CA ASN A 205 -14.27 6.09 6.68
C ASN A 205 -15.12 5.01 7.33
N TRP A 206 -15.57 4.05 6.53
CA TRP A 206 -16.43 2.95 7.01
C TRP A 206 -16.19 1.64 6.25
N TRP A 207 -16.63 0.55 6.85
CA TRP A 207 -16.66 -0.76 6.23
C TRP A 207 -18.01 -1.45 6.48
N MET A 208 -18.39 -2.37 5.61
CA MET A 208 -19.58 -3.19 5.76
C MET A 208 -19.36 -4.59 5.15
N ARG A 209 -20.06 -5.61 5.63
CA ARG A 209 -20.00 -6.95 5.01
C ARG A 209 -20.83 -6.97 3.73
N VAL A 210 -20.27 -7.53 2.68
CA VAL A 210 -21.03 -7.82 1.46
C VAL A 210 -21.79 -9.13 1.68
N SER A 211 -23.12 -9.07 1.60
CA SER A 211 -23.96 -10.27 1.54
C SER A 211 -24.05 -10.75 0.11
N ASN A 212 -23.95 -12.07 -0.10
CA ASN A 212 -24.27 -12.69 -1.39
C ASN A 212 -25.77 -12.95 -1.55
N ASP A 213 -26.54 -12.78 -0.48
CA ASP A 213 -27.98 -12.98 -0.45
C ASP A 213 -28.70 -11.64 -0.65
N GLN A 214 -29.47 -11.53 -1.74
CA GLN A 214 -30.24 -10.34 -2.10
C GLN A 214 -31.41 -10.09 -1.15
N ALA A 215 -31.84 -11.10 -0.37
CA ALA A 215 -32.88 -10.97 0.63
C ALA A 215 -32.34 -10.56 2.02
N ALA A 216 -31.02 -10.55 2.21
CA ALA A 216 -30.43 -10.15 3.47
C ALA A 216 -30.53 -8.62 3.67
N PRO A 217 -30.83 -8.14 4.89
CA PRO A 217 -30.79 -6.71 5.18
C PRO A 217 -29.41 -6.14 4.83
N ALA A 218 -29.37 -4.91 4.30
CA ALA A 218 -28.11 -4.20 4.08
C ALA A 218 -27.31 -4.17 5.39
N SER A 219 -26.05 -4.61 5.34
CA SER A 219 -25.23 -4.64 6.54
C SER A 219 -24.96 -3.21 7.03
N LYS A 220 -24.96 -3.02 8.36
CA LYS A 220 -24.70 -1.72 8.98
C LYS A 220 -23.30 -1.24 8.59
N LYS A 221 -23.18 0.03 8.19
CA LYS A 221 -21.89 0.71 8.04
C LYS A 221 -21.22 0.86 9.40
N ASN A 222 -19.99 0.39 9.51
CA ASN A 222 -19.19 0.49 10.72
C ASN A 222 -18.03 1.44 10.44
N ARG A 223 -17.73 2.35 11.37
CA ARG A 223 -16.56 3.23 11.26
C ARG A 223 -15.29 2.40 11.02
N TYR A 224 -14.42 2.92 10.17
CA TYR A 224 -13.12 2.31 9.86
C TYR A 224 -11.97 3.25 10.18
N VAL A 225 -10.93 2.72 10.80
CA VAL A 225 -9.64 3.38 11.07
C VAL A 225 -8.55 2.31 11.00
N GLY A 226 -7.29 2.73 10.91
CA GLY A 226 -6.13 1.84 11.04
C GLY A 226 -5.60 1.27 9.74
N ALA A 227 -5.54 2.06 8.67
CA ALA A 227 -4.88 1.67 7.44
C ALA A 227 -3.84 2.73 7.02
N GLY A 228 -2.64 2.27 6.65
CA GLY A 228 -1.57 3.15 6.15
C GLY A 228 -0.31 2.38 5.83
N GLY A 229 0.57 2.97 5.04
CA GLY A 229 1.78 2.32 4.58
C GLY A 229 2.43 3.07 3.44
N TYR A 230 3.42 2.45 2.81
CA TYR A 230 4.11 3.04 1.68
C TYR A 230 4.55 1.99 0.66
N VAL A 231 4.86 2.48 -0.54
CA VAL A 231 5.65 1.78 -1.55
C VAL A 231 6.90 2.61 -1.83
N VAL A 232 8.05 1.95 -1.92
CA VAL A 232 9.33 2.55 -2.32
C VAL A 232 9.91 1.72 -3.45
N ILE A 233 10.34 2.39 -4.51
CA ILE A 233 11.23 1.84 -5.53
C ILE A 233 12.61 2.43 -5.26
N ALA A 234 13.59 1.57 -5.01
CA ALA A 234 14.96 1.96 -4.69
C ALA A 234 15.93 1.42 -5.73
N ARG A 235 16.90 2.24 -6.14
CA ARG A 235 17.99 1.82 -7.04
C ARG A 235 18.82 0.71 -6.40
N LEU A 236 19.14 -0.32 -7.19
CA LEU A 236 20.07 -1.38 -6.80
C LEU A 236 21.45 -1.13 -7.37
N THR A 237 22.35 -0.59 -6.54
CA THR A 237 23.78 -0.45 -6.90
C THR A 237 24.49 -1.80 -7.12
N GLU A 238 23.92 -2.88 -6.58
CA GLU A 238 24.43 -4.25 -6.64
C GLU A 238 24.05 -4.97 -7.94
N LEU A 239 23.11 -4.41 -8.71
CA LEU A 239 22.59 -4.99 -9.92
C LEU A 239 22.21 -3.88 -10.89
N ASP A 240 23.08 -3.64 -11.87
CA ASP A 240 22.91 -2.56 -12.83
C ASP A 240 21.57 -2.67 -13.60
N GLY A 241 20.95 -1.52 -13.84
CA GLY A 241 19.65 -1.44 -14.50
C GLY A 241 18.47 -2.05 -13.74
N ALA A 242 18.64 -2.40 -12.45
CA ALA A 242 17.57 -2.97 -11.64
C ALA A 242 17.17 -2.08 -10.46
N SER A 243 15.94 -2.30 -9.98
CA SER A 243 15.37 -1.62 -8.83
C SER A 243 14.72 -2.62 -7.87
N LEU A 244 14.76 -2.30 -6.58
CA LEU A 244 14.00 -2.99 -5.54
C LEU A 244 12.65 -2.30 -5.37
N VAL A 245 11.56 -3.04 -5.54
CA VAL A 245 10.23 -2.59 -5.13
C VAL A 245 9.97 -3.14 -3.74
N GLU A 246 9.78 -2.26 -2.76
CA GLU A 246 9.41 -2.58 -1.39
C GLU A 246 8.07 -1.92 -1.05
N ALA A 247 7.22 -2.63 -0.33
CA ALA A 247 5.99 -2.07 0.19
C ALA A 247 5.74 -2.54 1.62
N ARG A 248 5.30 -1.62 2.48
CA ARG A 248 4.98 -1.90 3.88
C ARG A 248 3.64 -1.30 4.25
N PHE A 249 2.76 -2.10 4.84
CA PHE A 249 1.41 -1.66 5.23
C PHE A 249 1.01 -2.17 6.60
N ILE A 250 0.30 -1.31 7.32
CA ILE A 250 -0.45 -1.63 8.51
C ILE A 250 -1.93 -1.62 8.12
N LEU A 251 -2.63 -2.71 8.46
CA LEU A 251 -4.05 -2.87 8.19
C LEU A 251 -4.76 -3.41 9.43
N HIS A 252 -5.63 -2.61 10.01
CA HIS A 252 -6.60 -3.05 11.01
C HIS A 252 -7.64 -3.96 10.33
N GLU A 253 -7.80 -5.17 10.89
CA GLU A 253 -8.75 -6.17 10.45
C GLU A 253 -9.75 -6.45 11.58
N PRO A 254 -10.89 -5.72 11.61
CA PRO A 254 -11.99 -6.05 12.52
C PRO A 254 -12.34 -7.54 12.44
N GLN A 255 -12.44 -8.23 13.57
CA GLN A 255 -12.78 -9.68 13.60
C GLN A 255 -14.08 -10.00 12.82
N SER A 256 -15.01 -9.05 12.82
CA SER A 256 -16.29 -9.10 12.12
C SER A 256 -16.19 -9.09 10.59
N TRP A 257 -15.04 -8.74 10.00
CA TRP A 257 -14.83 -8.78 8.55
C TRP A 257 -15.05 -10.18 7.98
N PHE A 258 -14.44 -11.18 8.61
CA PHE A 258 -14.45 -12.56 8.11
C PHE A 258 -14.93 -13.57 9.15
N SER A 259 -15.70 -13.13 10.14
CA SER A 259 -16.19 -13.99 11.24
C SER A 259 -15.06 -14.76 11.93
N GLY A 260 -13.95 -14.09 12.21
CA GLY A 260 -12.75 -14.70 12.82
C GLY A 260 -11.91 -15.58 11.91
N SER A 261 -12.32 -15.83 10.66
CA SER A 261 -11.47 -16.58 9.72
C SER A 261 -10.25 -15.78 9.28
N ASN A 262 -9.15 -16.47 9.03
CA ASN A 262 -7.87 -15.86 8.69
C ASN A 262 -7.70 -15.68 7.17
N LEU A 263 -8.70 -15.07 6.54
CA LEU A 263 -8.81 -15.09 5.09
C LEU A 263 -7.70 -14.28 4.41
N LEU A 264 -7.34 -13.12 4.99
CA LEU A 264 -6.25 -12.29 4.48
C LEU A 264 -4.94 -13.07 4.43
N ARG A 265 -4.52 -13.71 5.52
CA ARG A 265 -3.28 -14.51 5.53
C ARG A 265 -3.27 -15.66 4.52
N SER A 266 -4.42 -16.26 4.26
CA SER A 266 -4.52 -17.36 3.31
C SER A 266 -4.51 -16.93 1.83
N LYS A 267 -5.04 -15.74 1.51
CA LYS A 267 -5.25 -15.29 0.13
C LYS A 267 -4.26 -14.23 -0.30
N LEU A 268 -3.92 -13.29 0.58
CA LEU A 268 -3.10 -12.14 0.25
C LEU A 268 -1.72 -12.53 -0.35
N PRO A 269 -0.97 -13.52 0.18
CA PRO A 269 0.34 -13.88 -0.39
C PRO A 269 0.26 -14.34 -1.86
N LEU A 270 -0.71 -15.19 -2.20
CA LEU A 270 -0.91 -15.66 -3.58
C LEU A 270 -1.20 -14.49 -4.52
N MET A 271 -1.95 -13.52 -4.03
CA MET A 271 -2.40 -12.39 -4.80
C MET A 271 -1.30 -11.35 -5.00
N ILE A 272 -0.47 -11.11 -3.98
CA ILE A 272 0.76 -10.32 -4.08
C ILE A 272 1.73 -10.95 -5.08
N GLN A 273 1.91 -12.29 -5.06
CA GLN A 273 2.78 -12.97 -6.03
C GLN A 273 2.28 -12.79 -7.46
N GLU A 274 0.97 -12.92 -7.70
CA GLU A 274 0.38 -12.71 -9.02
C GLU A 274 0.53 -11.25 -9.47
N SER A 275 0.32 -10.30 -8.57
CA SER A 275 0.52 -8.88 -8.77
C SER A 275 1.96 -8.53 -9.17
N ALA A 276 2.97 -9.01 -8.44
CA ALA A 276 4.38 -8.81 -8.77
C ALA A 276 4.74 -9.40 -10.15
N ARG A 277 4.18 -10.56 -10.50
CA ARG A 277 4.33 -11.16 -11.84
C ARG A 277 3.71 -10.29 -12.93
N LYS A 278 2.52 -9.74 -12.69
CA LYS A 278 1.85 -8.81 -13.63
C LYS A 278 2.67 -7.54 -13.80
N PHE A 279 3.15 -6.96 -12.71
CA PHE A 279 3.99 -5.77 -12.73
C PHE A 279 5.26 -6.00 -13.56
N ARG A 280 6.03 -7.05 -13.28
CA ARG A 280 7.21 -7.44 -14.05
C ARG A 280 6.94 -7.68 -15.54
N ARG A 281 5.74 -8.14 -15.91
CA ARG A 281 5.35 -8.32 -17.32
C ARG A 281 5.05 -7.00 -18.03
N LYS A 282 4.47 -6.02 -17.33
CA LYS A 282 4.15 -4.70 -17.90
C LYS A 282 5.41 -3.86 -18.18
N LEU A 283 6.50 -4.14 -17.47
CA LEU A 283 7.80 -3.46 -17.64
C LEU A 283 8.67 -4.02 -18.77
N LYS A 284 8.22 -5.11 -19.44
CA LYS A 284 8.86 -5.67 -20.63
C LYS A 284 8.17 -5.15 -21.87
#